data_AF-A0A7L1U757-F1
#
_entry.id   AF-A0A7L1U757-F1
#
_cell.length_a   1.000
_cell.length_b   1.000
_cell.length_c   1.000
_cell.angle_alpha   90.00
_cell.angle_beta   90.00
_cell.angle_gamma   90.00
#
_symmetry.space_group_name_H-M   'P 1'
#
loop_
_entity.id
_entity.type
_entity.pdbx_description
1 polymer ?
#
loop_
_entity_poly.entity_id
_entity_poly.type
_entity_poly.pdbx_seq_one_letter_code
_entity_poly.pdbx_strand_id
1 'polypeptide(L)'
;RGDTAAMGKHFGNLARVRHVITYSLSPFEQQAFPNVVSHGIPNIGRRFASQVLKVVPPLAIGYLIYSWGMQEFERLKRKNPADYEHDQ
;
A
#
# COMPACT_ATOMS: atom_id res chain seq x y z
N ARG A 1 0.94 44.61 17.61
CA ARG A 1 0.47 44.76 16.20
C ARG A 1 1.56 44.16 15.31
N GLY A 2 1.33 42.93 14.81
CA GLY A 2 2.13 42.15 13.81
C GLY A 2 3.61 41.94 14.15
N ASP A 3 4.21 40.74 14.14
CA ASP A 3 4.06 39.68 13.15
C ASP A 3 4.26 38.29 13.77
N THR A 4 3.19 37.51 13.81
CA THR A 4 3.21 36.05 13.98
C THR A 4 3.29 35.42 12.60
N ALA A 5 4.42 35.58 11.90
CA ALA A 5 4.71 34.80 10.70
C ALA A 5 5.34 33.47 11.14
N ALA A 6 4.83 32.35 10.63
CA ALA A 6 5.17 30.99 11.00
C ALA A 6 6.71 30.72 11.00
N MET A 7 7.32 30.65 12.19
CA MET A 7 8.74 30.31 12.36
C MET A 7 8.93 28.78 12.24
N GLY A 8 9.00 28.28 11.00
CA GLY A 8 9.29 26.88 10.70
C GLY A 8 10.74 26.49 11.04
N LYS A 9 11.03 25.18 11.11
CA LYS A 9 12.42 24.71 11.15
C LYS A 9 13.09 24.97 9.79
N HIS A 10 14.30 25.53 9.79
CA HIS A 10 15.06 25.88 8.59
C HIS A 10 16.48 25.31 8.61
N PHE A 11 17.10 25.14 7.44
CA PHE A 11 18.51 24.77 7.33
C PHE A 11 19.37 25.73 8.17
N GLY A 12 20.27 25.18 9.00
CA GLY A 12 21.04 25.92 10.01
C GLY A 12 20.48 25.79 11.43
N ASN A 13 19.17 25.59 11.61
CA ASN A 13 18.49 25.46 12.92
C ASN A 13 17.64 24.17 13.03
N LEU A 14 18.10 23.06 12.43
CA LEU A 14 17.35 21.79 12.39
C LEU A 14 17.62 20.90 13.60
N ALA A 15 18.90 20.60 13.85
CA ALA A 15 19.36 19.66 14.87
C ALA A 15 20.84 19.91 15.19
N ARG A 16 21.27 19.48 16.38
CA ARG A 16 22.68 19.45 16.78
C ARG A 16 23.25 18.04 16.51
N VAL A 17 24.05 17.90 15.47
CA VAL A 17 24.77 16.66 15.11
C VAL A 17 26.27 16.90 15.27
N ARG A 18 27.02 15.92 15.81
CA ARG A 18 28.47 16.01 16.00
C ARG A 18 29.16 14.76 15.45
N HIS A 19 30.31 14.94 14.81
CA HIS A 19 31.21 13.86 14.36
C HIS A 19 30.61 12.84 13.38
N VAL A 20 29.78 13.28 12.43
CA VAL A 20 29.28 12.44 11.33
C VAL A 20 29.97 12.87 10.03
N ILE A 21 30.70 11.96 9.41
CA ILE A 21 31.38 12.19 8.12
C ILE A 21 30.62 11.40 7.05
N THR A 22 30.23 12.08 5.97
CA THR A 22 29.52 11.49 4.82
C THR A 22 30.31 11.71 3.55
N TYR A 23 30.41 10.68 2.72
CA TYR A 23 31.09 10.74 1.42
C TYR A 23 30.07 10.62 0.29
N SER A 24 30.31 11.36 -0.79
CA SER A 24 29.46 11.36 -1.99
C SER A 24 30.34 11.39 -3.23
N LEU A 25 29.89 10.74 -4.30
CA LEU A 25 30.51 10.82 -5.63
C LEU A 25 29.71 11.78 -6.52
N SER A 26 30.37 12.44 -7.48
CA SER A 26 29.68 13.27 -8.47
C SER A 26 28.65 12.44 -9.25
N PRO A 27 27.45 12.97 -9.56
CA PRO A 27 26.45 12.23 -10.34
C PRO A 27 26.95 11.79 -11.73
N PHE A 28 27.88 12.55 -12.32
CA PHE A 28 28.47 12.22 -13.63
C PHE A 28 29.48 11.06 -13.56
N GLU A 29 29.91 10.69 -12.36
CA GLU A 29 30.81 9.56 -12.09
C GLU A 29 30.04 8.30 -11.64
N GLN A 30 28.73 8.40 -11.47
CA GLN A 30 27.87 7.31 -11.03
C GLN A 30 26.96 6.84 -12.16
N GLN A 31 26.61 5.56 -12.15
CA GLN A 31 25.51 5.06 -12.97
C GLN A 31 24.17 5.49 -12.35
N ALA A 32 23.22 5.94 -13.18
CA ALA A 32 21.88 6.32 -12.71
C ALA A 32 21.08 5.13 -12.17
N PHE A 33 21.29 3.93 -12.72
CA PHE A 33 20.61 2.69 -12.34
C PHE A 33 21.60 1.55 -12.09
N PRO A 34 22.39 1.61 -11.00
CA PRO A 34 23.33 0.55 -10.69
C PRO A 34 22.58 -0.67 -10.13
N ASN A 35 23.05 -1.88 -10.43
CA ASN A 35 22.62 -3.13 -9.79
C ASN A 35 21.11 -3.43 -9.83
N VAL A 36 20.42 -3.02 -10.89
CA VAL A 36 18.96 -3.23 -11.01
C VAL A 36 18.57 -4.70 -10.88
N VAL A 37 19.30 -5.60 -11.55
CA VAL A 37 18.99 -7.03 -11.54
C VAL A 37 19.52 -7.71 -10.27
N SER A 38 20.79 -7.46 -9.91
CA SER A 38 21.47 -8.12 -8.79
C SER A 38 20.95 -7.69 -7.42
N HIS A 39 20.56 -6.43 -7.26
CA HIS A 39 20.09 -5.89 -5.97
C HIS A 39 18.67 -5.33 -6.04
N GLY A 40 18.28 -4.69 -7.15
CA GLY A 40 16.96 -4.09 -7.29
C GLY A 40 15.83 -5.14 -7.24
N ILE A 41 15.86 -6.13 -8.12
CA ILE A 41 14.81 -7.17 -8.21
C ILE A 41 14.68 -7.98 -6.91
N PRO A 42 15.77 -8.50 -6.31
CA PRO A 42 15.65 -9.20 -5.03
C PRO A 42 15.08 -8.32 -3.91
N ASN A 43 15.45 -7.03 -3.87
CA ASN A 43 14.92 -6.11 -2.87
C ASN A 43 13.44 -5.80 -3.10
N ILE A 44 12.97 -5.71 -4.35
CA ILE A 44 11.55 -5.59 -4.67
C ILE A 44 10.79 -6.82 -4.17
N GLY A 45 11.28 -8.03 -4.46
CA GLY A 45 10.68 -9.27 -3.97
C GLY A 45 10.59 -9.33 -2.45
N ARG A 46 11.69 -8.99 -1.75
CA ARG A 46 11.72 -8.89 -0.28
C ARG A 46 10.70 -7.89 0.26
N ARG A 47 10.61 -6.70 -0.35
CA ARG A 47 9.65 -5.65 0.06
C ARG A 47 8.22 -6.11 -0.15
N PHE A 48 7.91 -6.70 -1.31
CA PHE A 48 6.59 -7.25 -1.62
C PHE A 48 6.19 -8.32 -0.60
N ALA A 49 7.01 -9.35 -0.41
CA ALA A 49 6.73 -10.45 0.50
C ALA A 49 6.45 -9.97 1.93
N SER A 50 7.16 -8.93 2.40
CA SER A 50 6.96 -8.36 3.75
C SER A 50 5.58 -7.69 3.96
N GLN A 51 4.87 -7.34 2.89
CA GLN A 51 3.59 -6.63 2.94
C GLN A 51 2.41 -7.51 2.53
N VAL A 52 2.64 -8.57 1.75
CA VAL A 52 1.58 -9.45 1.23
C VAL A 52 0.65 -9.92 2.34
N LEU A 53 1.17 -10.44 3.45
CA LEU A 53 0.34 -10.96 4.55
C LEU A 53 -0.37 -9.87 5.36
N LYS A 54 -0.03 -8.60 5.17
CA LYS A 54 -0.73 -7.47 5.82
C LYS A 54 -1.86 -6.94 4.95
N VAL A 55 -1.64 -6.90 3.63
CA VAL A 55 -2.54 -6.27 2.67
C VAL A 55 -3.50 -7.27 2.04
N VAL A 56 -3.02 -8.47 1.67
CA VAL A 56 -3.82 -9.45 0.93
C VAL A 56 -4.97 -10.04 1.76
N PRO A 57 -4.80 -10.43 3.05
CA PRO A 57 -5.90 -11.03 3.79
C PRO A 57 -7.19 -10.18 3.87
N PRO A 58 -7.15 -8.89 4.26
CA PRO A 58 -8.38 -8.10 4.29
C PRO A 58 -8.99 -7.88 2.90
N LEU A 59 -8.17 -7.75 1.85
CA LEU A 59 -8.66 -7.65 0.46
C LEU A 59 -9.34 -8.94 -0.01
N ALA A 60 -8.72 -10.10 0.28
CA ALA A 60 -9.28 -11.40 -0.04
C ALA A 60 -10.61 -11.62 0.67
N ILE A 61 -10.69 -11.30 1.96
CA ILE A 61 -11.94 -11.37 2.73
C ILE A 61 -13.01 -10.47 2.12
N GLY A 62 -12.68 -9.22 1.80
CA GLY A 62 -13.61 -8.30 1.14
C GLY A 62 -14.14 -8.84 -0.19
N TYR A 63 -13.26 -9.44 -1.00
CA TYR A 63 -13.66 -10.07 -2.26
C TYR A 63 -14.57 -11.29 -2.06
N LEU A 64 -14.30 -12.12 -1.07
CA LEU A 64 -15.14 -13.26 -0.73
C LEU A 64 -16.54 -12.81 -0.27
N ILE A 65 -16.62 -11.80 0.59
CA ILE A 65 -17.91 -11.23 1.03
C ILE A 65 -18.68 -10.66 -0.16
N TYR A 66 -18.01 -9.91 -1.04
CA TYR A 66 -18.61 -9.36 -2.25
C TYR A 66 -19.19 -10.47 -3.15
N SER A 67 -18.38 -11.49 -3.47
CA SER A 67 -18.81 -12.57 -4.36
C SER A 67 -19.96 -13.38 -3.76
N TRP A 68 -19.90 -13.70 -2.47
CA TRP A 68 -20.99 -14.37 -1.76
C TRP A 68 -22.27 -13.54 -1.76
N GLY A 69 -22.18 -12.25 -1.41
CA GLY A 69 -23.34 -11.37 -1.35
C GLY A 69 -24.04 -11.21 -2.69
N MET A 70 -23.28 -11.10 -3.78
CA MET A 70 -23.84 -11.05 -5.13
C MET A 70 -24.53 -12.36 -5.52
N GLN A 71 -23.91 -13.52 -5.22
CA GLN A 71 -24.51 -14.82 -5.54
C GLN A 71 -25.78 -15.08 -4.73
N GLU A 72 -25.77 -14.76 -3.45
CA GLU A 72 -26.93 -14.96 -2.57
C GLU A 72 -28.09 -14.03 -2.94
N PHE A 73 -27.80 -12.77 -3.29
CA PHE A 73 -28.82 -11.84 -3.77
C PHE A 73 -29.50 -12.33 -5.05
N GLU A 74 -28.73 -12.82 -6.02
CA GLU A 74 -29.30 -13.40 -7.25
C GLU A 74 -30.05 -14.72 -6.99
N ARG A 75 -29.64 -15.52 -5.99
CA ARG A 75 -30.38 -16.71 -5.57
C ARG A 75 -31.74 -16.33 -4.99
N LEU A 76 -31.79 -15.34 -4.10
CA LEU A 76 -33.01 -14.91 -3.41
C LEU A 76 -34.00 -14.18 -4.33
N LYS A 77 -33.54 -13.58 -5.43
CA LYS A 77 -34.44 -13.03 -6.45
C LYS A 77 -35.21 -14.09 -7.23
N ARG A 78 -34.71 -15.33 -7.31
CA ARG A 78 -35.39 -16.39 -8.05
C ARG A 78 -36.58 -16.90 -7.26
N LYS A 79 -37.72 -17.05 -7.96
CA LYS A 79 -38.94 -17.63 -7.38
C LYS A 79 -38.66 -19.04 -6.87
N ASN A 80 -39.15 -19.37 -5.68
CA ASN A 80 -39.05 -20.71 -5.12
C ASN A 80 -40.23 -21.56 -5.64
N PRO A 81 -39.99 -22.66 -6.39
CA PRO A 81 -41.07 -23.51 -6.90
C PRO A 81 -41.95 -24.12 -5.80
N ALA A 82 -41.39 -24.37 -4.62
CA ALA A 82 -42.12 -24.97 -3.49
C ALA A 82 -43.25 -24.05 -2.95
N ASP A 83 -43.18 -22.74 -3.21
CA ASP A 83 -44.20 -21.79 -2.75
C ASP A 83 -45.51 -21.92 -3.55
N TYR A 84 -45.51 -22.64 -4.68
CA TYR A 84 -46.66 -22.79 -5.57
C TYR A 84 -47.25 -24.22 -5.61
N GLU A 85 -46.77 -25.13 -4.75
CA GLU A 85 -47.20 -26.54 -4.77
C GLU A 85 -48.63 -26.76 -4.25
N HIS A 86 -49.18 -25.81 -3.49
CA HIS A 86 -50.50 -25.89 -2.87
C HIS A 86 -51.44 -24.73 -3.23
N ASP A 87 -51.08 -23.95 -4.26
CA ASP A 87 -51.93 -22.88 -4.81
C ASP A 87 -52.94 -23.53 -5.79
N GLN A 88 -54.04 -24.05 -5.24
CA GLN A 88 -55.26 -24.47 -5.96
C GLN A 88 -56.48 -23.75 -5.38
#